data_AF-K8Y8I7-F1
#
_entry.id   AF-K8Y8I7-F1
#
_cell.length_a   1.000
_cell.length_b   1.000
_cell.length_c   1.000
_cell.angle_alpha   90.00
_cell.angle_beta   90.00
_cell.angle_gamma   90.00
#
_symmetry.space_group_name_H-M   'P 1'
#
loop_
_entity.id
_entity.type
_entity.pdbx_description
1 polymer ?
#
loop_
_entity_poly.entity_id
_entity_poly.type
_entity_poly.pdbx_seq_one_letter_code
_entity_poly.pdbx_strand_id
1 'polypeptide(L)'
;MKKIHNSFLLVLCLSLGNCQNEKSSDKEDSLRFLAFLLNSTTPLKELTNADCADPAPAFSTLNQAGTGSCSTCHNASNSNAGFDVTSYNSVRNRVTVNDPKNSLLFQKINTGSMRVNNNESINKAVFCWILKGANP
;
A
#
# COMPACT_ATOMS: atom_id res chain seq x y z
N MET A 1 -7.34 48.56 -22.56
CA MET A 1 -8.34 47.49 -22.81
C MET A 1 -7.76 46.61 -23.91
N LYS A 2 -7.60 45.28 -23.88
CA LYS A 2 -7.91 44.16 -22.98
C LYS A 2 -6.77 43.14 -23.16
N LYS A 3 -6.30 42.52 -22.08
CA LYS A 3 -5.46 41.31 -22.10
C LYS A 3 -6.30 40.13 -22.59
N ILE A 4 -5.73 39.23 -23.38
CA ILE A 4 -6.28 37.86 -23.53
C ILE A 4 -5.12 36.90 -23.32
N HIS A 5 -5.23 36.14 -22.24
CA HIS A 5 -4.23 35.21 -21.73
C HIS A 5 -4.31 33.91 -22.54
N ASN A 6 -3.17 33.44 -23.01
CA ASN A 6 -3.03 32.14 -23.66
C ASN A 6 -3.15 31.06 -22.57
N SER A 7 -4.37 30.58 -22.35
CA SER A 7 -4.65 29.51 -21.38
C SER A 7 -4.11 28.20 -21.94
N PHE A 8 -2.97 27.78 -21.38
CA PHE A 8 -2.48 26.42 -21.47
C PHE A 8 -3.59 25.50 -20.92
N LEU A 9 -4.29 24.80 -21.83
CA LEU A 9 -5.23 23.75 -21.47
C LEU A 9 -4.42 22.59 -20.89
N LEU A 10 -4.25 22.60 -19.56
CA LEU A 10 -3.75 21.46 -18.80
C LEU A 10 -4.87 20.41 -18.82
N VAL A 11 -4.78 19.46 -19.75
CA VAL A 11 -5.68 18.31 -19.81
C VAL A 11 -5.44 17.48 -18.54
N LEU A 12 -6.35 17.67 -17.59
CA LEU A 12 -6.45 16.92 -16.35
C LEU A 12 -6.84 15.47 -16.72
N CYS A 13 -5.87 14.58 -16.79
CA CYS A 13 -6.12 13.13 -16.82
C CYS A 13 -6.78 12.74 -15.48
N LEU A 14 -8.10 12.79 -15.44
CA LEU A 14 -8.92 12.12 -14.44
C LEU A 14 -8.85 10.62 -14.71
N SER A 15 -7.75 9.98 -14.29
CA SER A 15 -7.72 8.53 -14.16
C SER A 15 -8.66 8.16 -13.02
N LEU A 16 -9.89 7.82 -13.37
CA LEU A 16 -10.80 7.07 -12.51
C LEU A 16 -10.04 5.84 -12.02
N GLY A 17 -9.75 5.80 -10.71
CA GLY A 17 -9.11 4.68 -10.04
C GLY A 17 -10.02 3.47 -10.01
N ASN A 18 -10.24 2.84 -11.17
CA ASN A 18 -10.78 1.50 -11.24
C ASN A 18 -9.63 0.56 -10.87
N CYS A 19 -9.81 -0.19 -9.79
CA CYS A 19 -8.92 -1.27 -9.41
C CYS A 19 -8.97 -2.34 -10.53
N GLN A 20 -8.07 -2.26 -11.50
CA GLN A 20 -8.01 -3.21 -12.61
C GLN A 20 -7.34 -4.50 -12.14
N ASN A 21 -7.94 -5.65 -12.47
CA ASN A 21 -7.33 -6.97 -12.32
C ASN A 21 -6.31 -7.21 -13.44
N GLU A 22 -5.26 -6.40 -13.47
CA GLU A 22 -4.13 -6.63 -14.37
C GLU A 22 -3.06 -7.46 -13.68
N LYS A 23 -2.31 -8.22 -14.47
CA LYS A 23 -1.22 -9.04 -13.95
C LYS A 23 -0.15 -8.11 -13.38
N SER A 24 0.22 -8.29 -12.11
CA SER A 24 1.19 -7.40 -11.44
C SER A 24 2.48 -7.25 -12.26
N SER A 25 2.92 -8.31 -12.96
CA SER A 25 4.13 -8.33 -13.81
C SER A 25 4.16 -7.21 -14.84
N ASP A 26 3.03 -6.89 -15.46
CA ASP A 26 2.98 -6.00 -16.62
C ASP A 26 3.09 -4.53 -16.15
N LYS A 27 2.66 -4.29 -14.91
CA LYS A 27 2.85 -3.02 -14.20
C LYS A 27 4.21 -2.94 -13.51
N GLU A 28 4.87 -4.06 -13.17
CA GLU A 28 6.25 -4.03 -12.65
C GLU A 28 7.19 -3.35 -13.64
N ASP A 29 7.14 -3.72 -14.91
CA ASP A 29 8.08 -3.21 -15.92
C ASP A 29 7.80 -1.74 -16.24
N SER A 30 6.53 -1.36 -16.33
CA SER A 30 6.11 0.02 -16.53
C SER A 30 6.46 0.91 -15.33
N LEU A 31 6.28 0.41 -14.11
CA LEU A 31 6.63 1.12 -12.87
C LEU A 31 8.15 1.16 -12.63
N ARG A 32 8.90 0.13 -13.01
CA ARG A 32 10.36 0.13 -13.01
C ARG A 32 10.91 1.18 -13.97
N PHE A 33 10.34 1.25 -15.17
CA PHE A 33 10.72 2.25 -16.16
C PHE A 33 10.37 3.68 -15.71
N LEU A 34 9.18 3.88 -15.13
CA LEU A 34 8.76 5.18 -14.62
C LEU A 34 9.53 5.60 -13.35
N ALA A 35 9.83 4.66 -12.44
CA ALA A 35 10.66 4.89 -11.27
C ALA A 35 12.10 5.26 -11.64
N PHE A 36 12.63 4.65 -12.70
CA PHE A 36 13.92 4.97 -13.29
C PHE A 36 13.93 6.37 -13.92
N LEU A 37 12.87 6.75 -14.62
CA LEU A 37 12.74 8.08 -15.25
C LEU A 37 12.50 9.22 -14.24
N LEU A 38 11.81 8.94 -13.14
CA LEU A 38 11.41 9.96 -12.15
C LEU A 38 12.36 10.04 -10.94
N ASN A 39 13.38 9.18 -10.83
CA ASN A 39 14.12 8.94 -9.57
C ASN A 39 13.19 8.70 -8.35
N SER A 40 11.92 8.37 -8.59
CA SER A 40 10.84 8.42 -7.61
C SER A 40 10.43 7.00 -7.23
N THR A 41 11.40 6.28 -6.70
CA THR A 41 11.16 5.29 -5.65
C THR A 41 12.14 5.61 -4.56
N THR A 42 11.89 6.68 -3.79
CA THR A 42 12.59 6.81 -2.52
C THR A 42 12.39 5.49 -1.79
N PRO A 43 13.48 4.78 -1.46
CA PRO A 43 13.35 3.51 -0.75
C PRO A 43 12.56 3.81 0.52
N LEU A 44 11.49 3.05 0.78
CA LEU A 44 10.87 3.08 2.09
C LEU A 44 11.97 2.76 3.09
N LYS A 45 11.97 3.49 4.21
CA LYS A 45 12.90 3.25 5.31
C LYS A 45 12.96 1.75 5.62
N GLU A 46 14.18 1.23 5.75
CA GLU A 46 14.39 -0.13 6.25
C GLU A 46 13.96 -0.20 7.73
N LEU A 47 13.08 -1.16 8.02
CA LEU A 47 12.48 -1.33 9.35
C LEU A 47 13.16 -2.43 10.14
N THR A 48 13.30 -2.19 11.43
CA THR A 48 13.90 -3.10 12.41
C THR A 48 13.01 -3.22 13.64
N ASN A 49 13.32 -4.16 14.53
CA ASN A 49 12.57 -4.36 15.77
C ASN A 49 12.55 -3.11 16.67
N ALA A 50 13.59 -2.26 16.59
CA ALA A 50 13.71 -1.04 17.38
C ALA A 50 12.70 0.05 16.95
N ASP A 51 12.13 -0.04 15.74
CA ASP A 51 11.14 0.92 15.26
C ASP A 51 9.75 0.71 15.88
N CYS A 52 9.52 -0.43 16.54
CA CYS A 52 8.24 -0.87 17.05
C CYS A 52 8.12 -0.64 18.57
N ALA A 53 7.76 0.59 18.93
CA ALA A 53 7.63 1.04 20.32
C ALA A 53 6.45 0.40 21.06
N ASP A 54 5.32 0.21 20.37
CA ASP A 54 4.17 -0.49 20.94
C ASP A 54 4.49 -1.99 21.08
N PRO A 55 4.41 -2.56 22.29
CA PRO A 55 4.68 -3.99 22.50
C PRO A 55 3.59 -4.90 21.94
N ALA A 56 2.36 -4.40 21.72
CA ALA A 56 1.22 -5.19 21.26
C ALA A 56 0.21 -4.33 20.47
N PRO A 57 0.61 -3.73 19.33
CA PRO A 57 -0.30 -2.98 18.47
C PRO A 57 -1.49 -3.85 18.05
N ALA A 58 -2.69 -3.27 18.18
CA ALA A 58 -3.96 -3.88 17.78
C ALA A 58 -4.19 -3.75 16.26
N PHE A 59 -5.06 -4.60 15.70
CA PHE A 59 -5.39 -4.56 14.26
C PHE A 59 -5.93 -3.19 13.83
N SER A 60 -6.68 -2.51 14.70
CA SER A 60 -7.23 -1.18 14.43
C SER A 60 -6.17 -0.11 14.12
N THR A 61 -4.92 -0.31 14.59
CA THR A 61 -3.81 0.62 14.32
C THR A 61 -3.41 0.67 12.85
N LEU A 62 -3.68 -0.40 12.08
CA LEU A 62 -3.42 -0.42 10.64
C LEU A 62 -4.27 0.61 9.91
N ASN A 63 -5.55 0.72 10.25
CA ASN A 63 -6.44 1.69 9.63
C ASN A 63 -6.02 3.13 9.96
N GLN A 64 -5.60 3.38 11.21
CA GLN A 64 -5.06 4.67 11.63
C GLN A 64 -3.80 5.05 10.84
N ALA A 65 -3.00 4.06 10.43
CA ALA A 65 -1.82 4.25 9.61
C ALA A 65 -2.12 4.48 8.11
N GLY A 66 -3.37 4.28 7.68
CA GLY A 66 -3.85 4.58 6.33
C GLY A 66 -4.33 3.38 5.50
N THR A 67 -4.36 2.16 6.06
CA THR A 67 -4.83 0.98 5.30
C THR A 67 -6.31 1.02 4.93
N GLY A 68 -7.10 1.92 5.55
CA GLY A 68 -8.49 2.16 5.14
C GLY A 68 -8.63 2.60 3.68
N SER A 69 -7.63 3.30 3.12
CA SER A 69 -7.65 3.64 1.70
C SER A 69 -7.61 2.39 0.79
N CYS A 70 -6.93 1.34 1.23
CA CYS A 70 -6.80 0.08 0.52
C CYS A 70 -8.14 -0.66 0.41
N SER A 71 -9.10 -0.38 1.31
CA SER A 71 -10.42 -1.03 1.29
C SER A 71 -11.27 -0.59 0.10
N THR A 72 -10.90 0.47 -0.61
CA THR A 72 -11.55 0.83 -1.89
C THR A 72 -11.45 -0.32 -2.88
N CYS A 73 -10.31 -1.02 -2.91
CA CYS A 73 -10.09 -2.19 -3.77
C CYS A 73 -10.24 -3.50 -3.01
N HIS A 74 -9.76 -3.57 -1.76
CA HIS A 74 -9.65 -4.79 -0.96
C HIS A 74 -10.70 -4.84 0.16
N ASN A 75 -11.94 -5.18 -0.20
CA ASN A 75 -13.04 -5.31 0.75
C ASN A 75 -13.91 -6.54 0.42
N ALA A 76 -14.76 -6.94 1.36
CA ALA A 76 -15.65 -8.10 1.21
C ALA A 76 -16.64 -8.00 0.03
N SER A 77 -16.97 -6.79 -0.43
CA SER A 77 -17.89 -6.56 -1.56
C SER A 77 -17.20 -6.65 -2.92
N ASN A 78 -15.87 -6.60 -2.98
CA ASN A 78 -15.11 -6.82 -4.20
C ASN A 78 -14.57 -8.25 -4.26
N SER A 79 -15.42 -9.19 -4.71
CA SER A 79 -15.07 -10.61 -4.82
C SER A 79 -13.83 -10.86 -5.69
N ASN A 80 -13.57 -9.98 -6.67
CA ASN A 80 -12.41 -10.11 -7.54
C ASN A 80 -11.08 -9.75 -6.84
N ALA A 81 -11.12 -9.06 -5.71
CA ALA A 81 -9.91 -8.68 -4.97
C ALA A 81 -9.29 -9.84 -4.19
N GLY A 82 -10.06 -10.90 -3.88
CA GLY A 82 -9.59 -12.09 -3.15
C GLY A 82 -8.97 -11.82 -1.76
N PHE A 83 -9.17 -10.61 -1.23
CA PHE A 83 -8.57 -10.10 0.00
C PHE A 83 -9.40 -8.93 0.52
N ASP A 84 -9.83 -9.05 1.78
CA ASP A 84 -10.51 -7.98 2.52
C ASP A 84 -9.55 -7.41 3.57
N VAL A 85 -9.15 -6.15 3.41
CA VAL A 85 -8.24 -5.46 4.34
C VAL A 85 -8.94 -5.00 5.63
N THR A 86 -10.28 -4.98 5.64
CA THR A 86 -11.08 -4.53 6.78
C THR A 86 -11.37 -5.66 7.78
N SER A 87 -11.15 -6.91 7.38
CA SER A 87 -11.37 -8.08 8.21
C SER A 87 -10.08 -8.55 8.87
N TYR A 88 -10.04 -8.56 10.20
CA TYR A 88 -8.90 -9.09 10.97
C TYR A 88 -8.51 -10.49 10.50
N ASN A 89 -9.47 -11.41 10.40
CA ASN A 89 -9.19 -12.80 10.00
C ASN A 89 -8.59 -12.88 8.59
N SER A 90 -9.11 -12.07 7.66
CA SER A 90 -8.59 -11.99 6.29
C SER A 90 -7.13 -11.51 6.26
N VAL A 91 -6.81 -10.43 6.98
CA VAL A 91 -5.45 -9.88 7.07
C VAL A 91 -4.50 -10.81 7.82
N ARG A 92 -4.96 -11.36 8.95
CA ARG A 92 -4.20 -12.28 9.80
C ARG A 92 -3.79 -13.57 9.09
N ASN A 93 -4.59 -14.03 8.12
CA ASN A 93 -4.28 -15.20 7.29
C ASN A 93 -3.20 -14.93 6.23
N ARG A 94 -2.77 -13.68 6.03
CA ARG A 94 -1.73 -13.28 5.07
C ARG A 94 -0.38 -13.00 5.72
N VAL A 95 -0.25 -13.27 7.02
CA VAL A 95 0.95 -12.96 7.79
C VAL A 95 1.48 -14.16 8.56
N THR A 96 2.80 -14.25 8.62
CA THR A 96 3.55 -15.13 9.51
C THR A 96 3.89 -14.31 10.75
N VAL A 97 3.28 -14.66 11.89
CA VAL A 97 3.47 -13.91 13.15
C VAL A 97 4.94 -13.89 13.54
N ASN A 98 5.38 -12.72 14.01
CA ASN A 98 6.76 -12.42 14.39
C ASN A 98 7.76 -12.42 13.21
N ASP A 99 7.30 -12.61 11.97
CA ASP A 99 8.13 -12.63 10.77
C ASP A 99 7.53 -11.75 9.65
N PRO A 100 7.65 -10.42 9.78
CA PRO A 100 7.13 -9.48 8.79
C PRO A 100 7.76 -9.67 7.41
N LYS A 101 9.07 -9.89 7.30
CA LYS A 101 9.76 -9.97 6.00
C LYS A 101 9.32 -11.20 5.18
N ASN A 102 8.94 -12.30 5.82
CA ASN A 102 8.39 -13.48 5.14
C ASN A 102 6.85 -13.51 5.07
N SER A 103 6.17 -12.48 5.56
CA SER A 103 4.71 -12.37 5.47
C SER A 103 4.26 -11.91 4.08
N LEU A 104 3.31 -12.63 3.48
CA LEU A 104 2.78 -12.32 2.16
C LEU A 104 2.23 -10.89 2.06
N LEU A 105 1.49 -10.42 3.07
CA LEU A 105 0.98 -9.05 3.12
C LEU A 105 2.12 -8.02 3.00
N PHE A 106 3.15 -8.16 3.82
CA PHE A 106 4.27 -7.22 3.87
C PHE A 106 5.08 -7.22 2.57
N GLN A 107 5.30 -8.39 1.97
CA GLN A 107 5.94 -8.51 0.66
C GLN A 107 5.12 -7.81 -0.43
N LYS A 108 3.79 -8.01 -0.45
CA LYS A 108 2.92 -7.40 -1.45
C LYS A 108 2.88 -5.89 -1.35
N ILE A 109 2.73 -5.29 -0.17
CA ILE A 109 2.74 -3.83 -0.04
C ILE A 109 4.13 -3.22 -0.31
N ASN A 110 5.21 -4.01 -0.25
CA ASN A 110 6.57 -3.53 -0.51
C ASN A 110 7.07 -3.77 -1.93
N THR A 111 6.34 -4.54 -2.74
CA THR A 111 6.76 -4.88 -4.10
C THR A 111 5.70 -4.51 -5.12
N GLY A 112 6.16 -4.13 -6.29
CA GLY A 112 5.33 -4.09 -7.46
C GLY A 112 4.19 -3.10 -7.53
N SER A 113 3.16 -3.45 -8.29
CA SER A 113 2.01 -2.55 -8.52
C SER A 113 1.32 -2.11 -7.23
N MET A 114 1.40 -2.87 -6.16
CA MET A 114 0.84 -2.50 -4.86
C MET A 114 1.74 -1.52 -4.08
N ARG A 115 3.07 -1.53 -4.32
CA ARG A 115 4.03 -0.63 -3.66
C ARG A 115 3.71 0.85 -3.86
N VAL A 116 3.13 1.23 -4.99
CA VAL A 116 2.76 2.63 -5.27
C VAL A 116 1.69 3.18 -4.33
N ASN A 117 0.93 2.29 -3.68
CA ASN A 117 -0.12 2.64 -2.71
C ASN A 117 0.37 2.53 -1.25
N ASN A 118 1.66 2.21 -1.04
CA ASN A 118 2.27 2.11 0.28
C ASN A 118 3.08 3.37 0.61
N ASN A 119 3.24 3.66 1.89
CA ASN A 119 4.02 4.78 2.40
C ASN A 119 4.70 4.38 3.73
N GLU A 120 5.53 5.25 4.31
CA GLU A 120 6.26 4.92 5.53
C GLU A 120 5.35 4.58 6.73
N SER A 121 4.20 5.25 6.85
CA SER A 121 3.22 5.02 7.92
C SER A 121 2.62 3.62 7.82
N ILE A 122 2.07 3.28 6.64
CA ILE A 122 1.50 1.95 6.38
C ILE A 122 2.57 0.87 6.54
N ASN A 123 3.74 1.07 5.95
CA ASN A 123 4.84 0.11 5.99
C ASN A 123 5.27 -0.20 7.42
N LYS A 124 5.47 0.85 8.23
CA LYS A 124 5.85 0.71 9.64
C LYS A 124 4.76 0.03 10.45
N ALA A 125 3.50 0.44 10.29
CA ALA A 125 2.38 -0.12 11.05
C ALA A 125 2.20 -1.61 10.76
N VAL A 126 2.21 -2.02 9.48
CA VAL A 126 2.09 -3.43 9.08
C VAL A 126 3.29 -4.25 9.59
N PHE A 127 4.52 -3.74 9.44
CA PHE A 127 5.72 -4.41 9.97
C PHE A 127 5.62 -4.64 11.47
N CYS A 128 5.32 -3.60 12.25
CA CYS A 128 5.27 -3.68 13.69
C CYS A 128 4.11 -4.52 14.20
N TRP A 129 2.94 -4.42 13.56
CA TRP A 129 1.81 -5.27 13.89
C TRP A 129 2.13 -6.75 13.73
N ILE A 130 2.72 -7.14 12.60
CA ILE A 130 3.13 -8.54 12.37
C ILE A 130 4.21 -8.98 13.37
N LEU A 131 5.23 -8.14 13.57
CA LEU A 131 6.36 -8.43 14.44
C LEU A 131 5.93 -8.64 15.90
N LYS A 132 4.87 -7.96 16.35
CA LYS A 132 4.41 -7.93 17.74
C LYS A 132 3.20 -8.82 18.03
N GLY A 133 2.96 -9.83 17.20
CA GLY A 133 1.94 -10.86 17.45
C GLY A 133 0.74 -10.84 16.52
N ALA A 134 0.61 -9.83 15.65
CA ALA A 134 -0.55 -9.62 14.78
C ALA A 134 -1.86 -9.65 15.58
N ASN A 135 -1.93 -8.84 16.64
CA ASN A 135 -3.02 -8.85 17.60
C ASN A 135 -4.33 -8.31 17.00
N PRO A 136 -5.51 -8.76 17.47
CA PRO A 136 -6.81 -8.25 17.03
C PRO A 136 -7.02 -6.77 17.36
#